data_AF-A0A0R2LDS3-F1
#
_entry.id   AF-A0A0R2LDS3-F1
#
_cell.length_a   1.000
_cell.length_b   1.000
_cell.length_c   1.000
_cell.angle_alpha   90.00
_cell.angle_beta   90.00
_cell.angle_gamma   90.00
#
_symmetry.space_group_name_H-M   'P 1'
#
loop_
_entity.id
_entity.type
_entity.pdbx_description
1 polymer ?
#
loop_
_entity_poly.entity_id
_entity_poly.type
_entity_poly.pdbx_seq_one_letter_code
_entity_poly.pdbx_strand_id
1 'polypeptide(L)'
;MAVMQTTEYDTIAAISTPPGEGAISIVRMSGEESLKVIAKIFKGKNLQDVRTHTINYGHIVDPETNEEIDEVMVSVMRGPKTFTREDIIEINCHGGIVPTNKILQLLLQNGARLAEPGEFTKRAFLHGRIDLTQAESVMDLIRAKTDRSMKVALNQLDGNLSKLIKNLRQDILDTLAQVEVNIDYPEYDDVETMTTKILKEKATEVKAQIEELLRTANQGKIMRDGLATAIVGRPNVGKSSLLNYLLHEDKAIVTDVAGTTRDVIEEYVNIRDVPLKLVDTAGIRDTEDKVEKIGVERSRKAIEKADLVMVLLNASEALTSEDRRLLELTQGKKRIVILNKTDLPRKIDMTEVKQLVGGEELLSTSVLKNDGLDELEEQIAKMFFNGIENSQTTVMLTNSRHIALLHRAKDSLQSVLDGIESGMPVDLCQIDMTDAWDDLGEITGDSYQDELLDQLFSQFCLGK
;
A
#
# COMPACT_ATOMS: atom_id res chain seq x y z
N MET A 1 20.05 -32.18 12.88
CA MET A 1 19.15 -31.21 13.53
C MET A 1 17.82 -31.33 12.82
N ALA A 2 16.82 -31.87 13.50
CA ALA A 2 15.49 -32.05 12.91
C ALA A 2 14.93 -30.68 12.55
N VAL A 3 14.54 -30.51 11.29
CA VAL A 3 13.74 -29.38 10.84
C VAL A 3 12.43 -29.46 11.64
N MET A 4 12.26 -28.54 12.58
CA MET A 4 11.04 -28.44 13.37
C MET A 4 9.93 -28.10 12.39
N GLN A 5 8.98 -29.02 12.18
CA GLN A 5 7.76 -28.77 11.42
C GLN A 5 7.04 -27.60 12.08
N THR A 6 6.89 -26.49 11.35
CA THR A 6 6.03 -25.36 11.71
C THR A 6 4.60 -25.87 11.76
N THR A 7 4.04 -26.09 12.95
CA THR A 7 2.64 -26.48 13.12
C THR A 7 1.82 -25.22 13.37
N GLU A 8 0.69 -25.06 12.69
CA GLU A 8 -0.25 -23.92 12.84
C GLU A 8 -0.73 -23.63 14.29
N TYR A 9 -0.40 -24.50 15.24
CA TYR A 9 -0.82 -24.46 16.65
C TYR A 9 0.25 -23.96 17.63
N ASP A 10 1.46 -23.64 17.15
CA ASP A 10 2.50 -23.12 18.03
C ASP A 10 2.16 -21.71 18.53
N THR A 11 2.62 -21.35 19.73
CA THR A 11 2.42 -20.01 20.29
C THR A 11 3.54 -19.09 19.84
N ILE A 12 3.19 -17.98 19.21
CA ILE A 12 4.15 -17.01 18.67
C ILE A 12 4.21 -15.75 19.49
N ALA A 13 5.38 -15.11 19.56
CA ALA A 13 5.59 -13.84 20.22
C ALA A 13 6.46 -12.90 19.36
N ALA A 14 6.18 -11.59 19.44
CA ALA A 14 6.98 -10.54 18.82
C ALA A 14 6.72 -9.17 19.46
N ILE A 15 7.59 -8.20 19.18
CA ILE A 15 7.39 -6.80 19.53
C ILE A 15 6.47 -6.18 18.47
N SER A 16 5.34 -5.62 18.88
CA SER A 16 4.31 -5.05 17.97
C SER A 16 4.41 -3.52 17.83
N THR A 17 5.24 -2.86 18.64
CA THR A 17 5.54 -1.42 18.53
C THR A 17 6.80 -1.17 17.68
N PRO A 18 6.93 0.00 17.03
CA PRO A 18 8.16 0.34 16.30
C PRO A 18 9.41 0.25 17.18
N PRO A 19 10.55 -0.20 16.63
CA PRO A 19 11.81 -0.19 17.37
C PRO A 19 12.23 1.25 17.68
N GLY A 20 12.69 1.49 18.90
CA GLY A 20 13.14 2.80 19.33
C GLY A 20 12.90 3.05 20.81
N GLU A 21 13.02 4.31 21.21
CA GLU A 21 12.67 4.77 22.55
C GLU A 21 11.27 5.36 22.55
N GLY A 22 10.43 4.90 23.46
CA GLY A 22 9.09 5.42 23.68
C GLY A 22 8.67 5.27 25.14
N ALA A 23 7.53 5.87 25.50
CA ALA A 23 6.97 5.66 26.83
C ALA A 23 6.53 4.20 27.05
N ILE A 24 5.97 3.58 26.01
CA ILE A 24 5.38 2.23 26.06
C ILE A 24 5.88 1.42 24.86
N SER A 25 6.14 0.13 25.11
CA SER A 25 6.36 -0.88 24.08
C SER A 25 5.41 -2.06 24.33
N ILE A 26 4.98 -2.70 23.24
CA ILE A 26 4.03 -3.83 23.30
C ILE A 26 4.74 -5.08 22.82
N VAL A 27 4.81 -6.09 23.69
CA VAL A 27 5.17 -7.46 23.32
C VAL A 27 3.89 -8.27 23.23
N ARG A 28 3.58 -8.79 22.04
CA ARG A 28 2.37 -9.55 21.76
C ARG A 28 2.69 -11.02 21.63
N MET A 29 1.79 -11.86 22.13
CA MET A 29 1.82 -13.32 21.98
C MET A 29 0.45 -13.83 21.51
N SER A 30 0.42 -14.80 20.60
CA SER A 30 -0.80 -15.45 20.07
C SER A 30 -0.63 -16.97 20.02
N GLY A 31 -1.67 -17.71 20.40
CA GLY A 31 -1.71 -19.17 20.33
C GLY A 31 -2.29 -19.83 21.58
N GLU A 32 -2.56 -21.13 21.51
CA GLU A 32 -3.25 -21.90 22.56
C GLU A 32 -2.51 -21.94 23.90
N GLU A 33 -1.17 -21.86 23.88
CA GLU A 33 -0.33 -21.91 25.07
C GLU A 33 -0.01 -20.52 25.62
N SER A 34 -0.51 -19.44 25.01
CA SER A 34 -0.21 -18.06 25.39
C SER A 34 -0.49 -17.77 26.87
N LEU A 35 -1.64 -18.21 27.40
CA LEU A 35 -1.97 -18.08 28.82
C LEU A 35 -1.04 -18.87 29.75
N LYS A 36 -0.56 -20.04 29.31
CA LYS A 36 0.35 -20.87 30.11
C LYS A 36 1.77 -20.30 30.12
N VAL A 37 2.23 -19.76 28.99
CA VAL A 37 3.55 -19.11 28.87
C VAL A 37 3.60 -17.87 29.76
N ILE A 38 2.62 -16.96 29.66
CA ILE A 38 2.64 -15.72 30.47
C ILE A 38 2.52 -15.98 31.97
N ALA A 39 1.75 -16.99 32.37
CA ALA A 39 1.55 -17.33 33.79
C ALA A 39 2.86 -17.76 34.51
N LYS A 40 3.88 -18.18 33.77
CA LYS A 40 5.19 -18.55 34.35
C LYS A 40 6.01 -17.33 34.78
N ILE A 41 5.89 -16.22 34.04
CA ILE A 41 6.75 -15.04 34.19
C ILE A 41 6.03 -13.83 34.81
N PHE A 42 4.69 -13.80 34.76
CA PHE A 42 3.91 -12.70 35.31
C PHE A 42 3.62 -12.89 36.81
N LYS A 43 3.95 -11.89 37.61
CA LYS A 43 3.61 -11.80 39.04
C LYS A 43 2.53 -10.74 39.25
N GLY A 44 1.34 -11.21 39.59
CA GLY A 44 0.16 -10.38 39.81
C GLY A 44 -1.08 -11.23 40.05
N LYS A 45 -2.22 -10.82 39.49
CA LYS A 45 -3.42 -11.68 39.46
C LYS A 45 -3.17 -12.94 38.63
N ASN A 46 -3.82 -14.05 38.99
CA ASN A 46 -3.81 -15.24 38.15
C ASN A 46 -4.53 -14.96 36.82
N LEU A 47 -3.76 -14.84 35.72
CA LEU A 47 -4.28 -14.51 34.40
C LEU A 47 -5.17 -15.62 33.80
N GLN A 48 -5.17 -16.83 34.36
CA GLN A 48 -6.10 -17.89 33.95
C GLN A 48 -7.53 -17.67 34.47
N ASP A 49 -7.70 -16.91 35.55
CA ASP A 49 -8.99 -16.68 36.21
C ASP A 49 -9.65 -15.35 35.82
N VAL A 50 -8.89 -14.48 35.12
CA VAL A 50 -9.42 -13.17 34.72
C VAL A 50 -10.35 -13.29 33.52
N ARG A 51 -11.29 -12.34 33.44
CA ARG A 51 -12.18 -12.21 32.28
C ARG A 51 -11.38 -11.81 31.04
N THR A 52 -11.82 -12.29 29.88
CA THR A 52 -11.29 -11.84 28.58
C THR A 52 -11.51 -10.34 28.38
N HIS A 53 -10.65 -9.71 27.57
CA HIS A 53 -10.62 -8.29 27.24
C HIS A 53 -10.46 -7.40 28.48
N THR A 54 -9.63 -7.85 29.43
CA THR A 54 -9.27 -7.08 30.63
C THR A 54 -7.78 -6.80 30.70
N ILE A 55 -7.43 -5.70 31.36
CA ILE A 55 -6.05 -5.28 31.63
C ILE A 55 -5.71 -5.60 33.09
N ASN A 56 -4.55 -6.21 33.30
CA ASN A 56 -4.10 -6.67 34.61
C ASN A 56 -2.70 -6.12 34.90
N TYR A 57 -2.59 -5.33 35.95
CA TYR A 57 -1.33 -4.78 36.45
C TYR A 57 -0.51 -5.85 37.20
N GLY A 58 0.80 -5.84 37.02
CA GLY A 58 1.75 -6.69 37.73
C GLY A 58 3.18 -6.48 37.25
N HIS A 59 4.05 -7.46 37.49
CA HIS A 59 5.47 -7.40 37.15
C HIS A 59 5.87 -8.62 36.31
N ILE A 60 6.77 -8.43 35.36
CA ILE A 60 7.45 -9.54 34.69
C ILE A 60 8.71 -9.88 35.47
N VAL A 61 8.83 -11.14 35.87
CA VAL A 61 9.95 -11.66 36.67
C VAL A 61 10.55 -12.85 35.95
N ASP A 62 11.88 -12.90 35.89
CA ASP A 62 12.60 -14.05 35.40
C ASP A 62 12.42 -15.23 36.38
N PRO A 63 11.86 -16.38 35.94
CA PRO A 63 11.60 -17.50 36.82
C PRO A 63 12.87 -18.22 37.33
N GLU A 64 14.02 -18.08 36.66
CA GLU A 64 15.27 -18.71 37.08
C GLU A 64 16.02 -17.88 38.11
N THR A 65 16.11 -16.56 37.88
CA THR A 65 16.87 -15.63 38.74
C THR A 65 16.02 -14.95 39.80
N ASN A 66 14.69 -14.97 39.63
CA ASN A 66 13.74 -14.19 40.42
C ASN A 66 14.01 -12.67 40.38
N GLU A 67 14.69 -12.19 39.33
CA GLU A 67 14.93 -10.77 39.04
C GLU A 67 13.68 -10.15 38.40
N GLU A 68 13.28 -8.99 38.89
CA GLU A 68 12.22 -8.20 38.28
C GLU A 68 12.75 -7.50 37.02
N ILE A 69 12.07 -7.74 35.90
CA ILE A 69 12.45 -7.18 34.60
C ILE A 69 11.76 -5.85 34.36
N ASP A 70 10.45 -5.79 34.60
CA ASP A 70 9.65 -4.59 34.39
C ASP A 70 8.30 -4.64 35.12
N GLU A 71 7.76 -3.47 35.43
CA GLU A 71 6.38 -3.24 35.88
C GLU A 71 5.50 -3.03 34.64
N VAL A 72 4.44 -3.85 34.50
CA VAL A 72 3.69 -3.96 33.23
C VAL A 72 2.17 -3.97 33.42
N MET A 73 1.46 -3.71 32.32
CA MET A 73 0.04 -4.00 32.17
C MET A 73 -0.16 -5.09 31.13
N VAL A 74 -0.78 -6.21 31.54
CA VAL A 74 -1.05 -7.35 30.67
C VAL A 74 -2.53 -7.40 30.27
N SER A 75 -2.78 -7.30 28.97
CA SER A 75 -4.11 -7.54 28.38
C SER A 75 -4.30 -9.02 28.09
N VAL A 76 -5.40 -9.60 28.58
CA VAL A 76 -5.79 -10.99 28.30
C VAL A 76 -6.99 -10.99 27.36
N MET A 77 -6.85 -11.52 26.15
CA MET A 77 -7.93 -11.62 25.17
C MET A 77 -8.05 -13.06 24.69
N ARG A 78 -9.19 -13.70 24.94
CA ARG A 78 -9.44 -15.09 24.53
C ARG A 78 -10.13 -15.15 23.18
N GLY A 79 -9.77 -16.16 22.38
CA GLY A 79 -10.42 -16.46 21.11
C GLY A 79 -11.93 -16.74 21.27
N PRO A 80 -12.75 -16.57 20.22
CA PRO A 80 -12.39 -16.15 18.86
C PRO A 80 -12.41 -14.61 18.66
N LYS A 81 -12.70 -13.82 19.70
CA LYS A 81 -12.86 -12.35 19.60
C LYS A 81 -11.51 -11.61 19.68
N THR A 82 -10.55 -12.04 18.88
CA THR A 82 -9.14 -11.59 18.89
C THR A 82 -8.62 -11.41 17.48
N PHE A 83 -7.50 -10.68 17.30
CA PHE A 83 -6.92 -10.41 15.97
C PHE A 83 -6.67 -11.67 15.16
N THR A 84 -6.06 -12.68 15.77
CA THR A 84 -5.76 -13.96 15.14
C THR A 84 -6.89 -14.99 15.25
N ARG A 85 -8.00 -14.69 15.96
CA ARG A 85 -9.00 -15.66 16.46
C ARG A 85 -8.50 -16.69 17.48
N GLU A 86 -7.23 -16.61 17.88
CA GLU A 86 -6.64 -17.41 18.96
C GLU A 86 -6.62 -16.63 20.28
N ASP A 87 -6.16 -17.24 21.37
CA ASP A 87 -5.84 -16.50 22.58
C ASP A 87 -4.65 -15.56 22.35
N ILE A 88 -4.80 -14.29 22.72
CA ILE A 88 -3.79 -13.24 22.61
C ILE A 88 -3.49 -12.66 23.99
N ILE A 89 -2.20 -12.52 24.26
CA ILE A 89 -1.65 -11.79 25.40
C ILE A 89 -0.88 -10.58 24.85
N GLU A 90 -1.17 -9.38 25.36
CA GLU A 90 -0.36 -8.18 25.08
C GLU A 90 0.24 -7.64 26.37
N ILE A 91 1.56 -7.50 26.39
CA ILE A 91 2.33 -6.99 27.53
C ILE A 91 2.73 -5.54 27.19
N ASN A 92 2.08 -4.59 27.85
CA ASN A 92 2.45 -3.18 27.78
C ASN A 92 3.53 -2.91 28.82
N CYS A 93 4.75 -2.70 28.34
CA CYS A 93 5.96 -2.50 29.15
C CYS A 93 6.57 -1.12 28.87
N HIS A 94 7.56 -0.70 29.66
CA HIS A 94 8.27 0.54 29.40
C HIS A 94 9.00 0.46 28.04
N GLY A 95 8.89 1.52 27.24
CA GLY A 95 9.34 1.53 25.84
C GLY A 95 10.85 1.62 25.62
N GLY A 96 11.65 1.07 26.53
CA GLY A 96 13.09 0.90 26.36
C GLY A 96 13.43 -0.35 25.53
N ILE A 97 14.48 -0.25 24.72
CA ILE A 97 14.96 -1.37 23.89
C ILE A 97 15.35 -2.58 24.74
N VAL A 98 16.01 -2.36 25.88
CA VAL A 98 16.48 -3.43 26.78
C VAL A 98 15.33 -4.18 27.47
N PRO A 99 14.40 -3.52 28.21
CA PRO A 99 13.31 -4.23 28.87
C PRO A 99 12.41 -4.97 27.87
N THR A 100 12.09 -4.34 26.74
CA THR A 100 11.29 -4.98 25.68
C THR A 100 11.93 -6.28 25.18
N ASN A 101 13.24 -6.25 24.85
CA ASN A 101 13.95 -7.42 24.37
C ASN A 101 14.08 -8.52 25.45
N LYS A 102 14.29 -8.14 26.71
CA LYS A 102 14.31 -9.10 27.83
C LYS A 102 12.97 -9.81 27.99
N ILE A 103 11.85 -9.08 27.93
CA ILE A 103 10.51 -9.66 28.00
C ILE A 103 10.28 -10.64 26.84
N LEU A 104 10.63 -10.24 25.61
CA LEU A 104 10.53 -11.13 24.45
C LEU A 104 11.36 -12.41 24.66
N GLN A 105 12.62 -12.29 25.10
CA GLN A 105 13.48 -13.44 25.37
C GLN A 105 12.89 -14.38 26.41
N LEU A 106 12.32 -13.85 27.50
CA LEU A 106 11.65 -14.65 28.51
C LEU A 106 10.46 -15.43 27.95
N LEU A 107 9.64 -14.81 27.08
CA LEU A 107 8.55 -15.52 26.41
C LEU A 107 9.08 -16.68 25.56
N LEU A 108 10.15 -16.45 24.80
CA LEU A 108 10.75 -17.46 23.93
C LEU A 108 11.31 -18.64 24.74
N GLN A 109 12.01 -18.37 25.83
CA GLN A 109 12.54 -19.40 26.74
C GLN A 109 11.43 -20.22 27.41
N ASN A 110 10.23 -19.65 27.58
CA ASN A 110 9.13 -20.27 28.30
C ASN A 110 8.09 -20.98 27.42
N GLY A 111 8.32 -21.06 26.11
CA GLY A 111 7.55 -21.89 25.18
C GLY A 111 6.96 -21.16 23.97
N ALA A 112 7.17 -19.85 23.83
CA ALA A 112 6.80 -19.14 22.61
C ALA A 112 7.89 -19.29 21.53
N ARG A 113 7.50 -19.26 20.26
CA ARG A 113 8.40 -19.08 19.11
C ARG A 113 8.41 -17.62 18.68
N LEU A 114 9.50 -17.15 18.09
CA LEU A 114 9.52 -15.83 17.45
C LEU A 114 8.60 -15.84 16.23
N ALA A 115 7.67 -14.89 16.16
CA ALA A 115 6.77 -14.76 15.01
C ALA A 115 7.55 -14.42 13.74
N GLU A 116 7.12 -15.00 12.62
CA GLU A 116 7.57 -14.61 11.28
C GLU A 116 6.96 -13.24 10.87
N PRO A 117 7.54 -12.54 9.88
CA PRO A 117 6.93 -11.32 9.34
C PRO A 117 5.50 -11.60 8.85
N GLY A 118 4.53 -10.79 9.31
CA GLY A 118 3.13 -10.92 8.92
C GLY A 118 2.37 -12.11 9.51
N GLU A 119 2.99 -12.90 10.39
CA GLU A 119 2.40 -14.15 10.88
C GLU A 119 1.09 -13.92 11.65
N PHE A 120 0.92 -12.81 12.40
CA PHE A 120 -0.35 -12.59 13.11
C PHE A 120 -1.49 -12.31 12.12
N THR A 121 -1.23 -11.55 11.04
CA THR A 121 -2.21 -11.27 9.99
C THR A 121 -2.46 -12.52 9.15
N LYS A 122 -1.42 -13.34 8.88
CA LYS A 122 -1.55 -14.66 8.23
C LYS A 122 -2.50 -15.56 9.02
N ARG A 123 -2.34 -15.67 10.34
CA ARG A 123 -3.26 -16.45 11.19
C ARG A 123 -4.68 -15.88 11.21
N ALA A 124 -4.84 -14.56 11.19
CA ALA A 124 -6.15 -13.93 11.07
C ALA A 124 -6.85 -14.32 9.76
N PHE A 125 -6.10 -14.40 8.66
CA PHE A 125 -6.58 -14.88 7.36
C PHE A 125 -6.93 -16.38 7.39
N LEU A 126 -6.01 -17.24 7.85
CA LEU A 126 -6.22 -18.69 7.92
C LEU A 126 -7.42 -19.08 8.79
N HIS A 127 -7.65 -18.36 9.89
CA HIS A 127 -8.82 -18.57 10.73
C HIS A 127 -10.10 -17.92 10.18
N GLY A 128 -10.09 -17.32 8.99
CA GLY A 128 -11.24 -16.74 8.31
C GLY A 128 -11.78 -15.48 8.98
N ARG A 129 -10.95 -14.74 9.73
CA ARG A 129 -11.33 -13.43 10.29
C ARG A 129 -11.36 -12.36 9.23
N ILE A 130 -10.38 -12.40 8.34
CA ILE A 130 -10.16 -11.47 7.25
C ILE A 130 -9.86 -12.27 5.99
N ASP A 131 -10.13 -11.69 4.83
CA ASP A 131 -9.66 -12.23 3.55
C ASP A 131 -8.33 -11.58 3.11
N LEU A 132 -7.79 -12.02 1.97
CA LEU A 132 -6.48 -11.55 1.50
C LEU A 132 -6.48 -10.06 1.15
N THR A 133 -7.58 -9.53 0.60
CA THR A 133 -7.71 -8.10 0.29
C THR A 133 -7.69 -7.26 1.56
N GLN A 134 -8.35 -7.73 2.62
CA GLN A 134 -8.35 -7.08 3.93
C GLN A 134 -6.99 -7.17 4.61
N ALA A 135 -6.29 -8.31 4.50
CA ALA A 135 -4.93 -8.48 5.02
C ALA A 135 -3.95 -7.47 4.40
N GLU A 136 -3.98 -7.30 3.08
CA GLU A 136 -3.18 -6.28 2.38
C GLU A 136 -3.56 -4.85 2.82
N SER A 137 -4.86 -4.60 3.04
CA SER A 137 -5.36 -3.29 3.50
C SER A 137 -4.83 -2.90 4.88
N VAL A 138 -4.54 -3.87 5.75
CA VAL A 138 -3.87 -3.61 7.04
C VAL A 138 -2.50 -2.96 6.80
N MET A 139 -1.75 -3.40 5.79
CA MET A 139 -0.45 -2.81 5.44
C MET A 139 -0.62 -1.41 4.86
N ASP A 140 -1.55 -1.26 3.93
CA ASP A 140 -1.80 0.01 3.25
C ASP A 140 -2.23 1.07 4.27
N LEU A 141 -2.99 0.68 5.31
CA LEU A 141 -3.37 1.58 6.40
C LEU A 141 -2.16 2.05 7.23
N ILE A 142 -1.21 1.16 7.53
CA ILE A 142 0.00 1.49 8.30
C ILE A 142 0.92 2.41 7.48
N ARG A 143 1.00 2.16 6.17
CA ARG A 143 1.88 2.87 5.25
C ARG A 143 1.28 4.14 4.67
N ALA A 144 -0.02 4.38 4.90
CA ALA A 144 -0.76 5.51 4.38
C ALA A 144 0.00 6.83 4.57
N LYS A 145 0.11 7.60 3.49
CA LYS A 145 0.88 8.86 3.43
C LYS A 145 -0.01 10.10 3.44
N THR A 146 -1.29 9.94 3.15
CA THR A 146 -2.30 11.01 3.10
C THR A 146 -3.61 10.54 3.72
N ASP A 147 -4.45 11.48 4.18
CA ASP A 147 -5.77 11.17 4.74
C ASP A 147 -6.64 10.42 3.73
N ARG A 148 -6.54 10.78 2.44
CA ARG A 148 -7.23 10.06 1.38
C ARG A 148 -6.76 8.61 1.23
N SER A 149 -5.44 8.37 1.24
CA SER A 149 -4.89 6.99 1.19
C SER A 149 -5.33 6.15 2.40
N MET A 150 -5.37 6.76 3.58
CA MET A 150 -5.86 6.12 4.81
C MET A 150 -7.34 5.73 4.69
N LYS A 151 -8.19 6.63 4.17
CA LYS A 151 -9.62 6.34 3.95
C LYS A 151 -9.84 5.20 2.95
N VAL A 152 -9.05 5.15 1.87
CA VAL A 152 -9.12 4.04 0.90
C VAL A 152 -8.77 2.71 1.58
N ALA A 153 -7.69 2.67 2.37
CA ALA A 153 -7.29 1.47 3.10
C ALA A 153 -8.34 1.03 4.13
N LEU A 154 -8.97 1.97 4.85
CA LEU A 154 -10.08 1.68 5.77
C LEU A 154 -11.29 1.07 5.05
N ASN A 155 -11.71 1.65 3.92
CA ASN A 155 -12.83 1.13 3.13
C ASN A 155 -12.58 -0.29 2.59
N GLN A 156 -11.34 -0.60 2.20
CA GLN A 156 -10.97 -1.95 1.79
C GLN A 156 -10.89 -2.91 2.98
N LEU A 157 -10.39 -2.46 4.14
CA LEU A 157 -10.39 -3.22 5.40
C LEU A 157 -11.82 -3.57 5.86
N ASP A 158 -12.79 -2.68 5.66
CA ASP A 158 -14.23 -2.92 5.88
C ASP A 158 -14.84 -3.93 4.90
N GLY A 159 -14.05 -4.41 3.94
CA GLY A 159 -14.38 -5.49 3.02
C GLY A 159 -15.17 -5.04 1.79
N ASN A 160 -15.14 -3.75 1.41
CA ASN A 160 -15.89 -3.28 0.25
C ASN A 160 -15.41 -3.91 -1.08
N LEU A 161 -14.09 -4.01 -1.27
CA LEU A 161 -13.52 -4.70 -2.43
C LEU A 161 -13.85 -6.20 -2.40
N SER A 162 -13.66 -6.85 -1.25
CA SER A 162 -14.00 -8.26 -1.06
C SER A 162 -15.46 -8.58 -1.41
N LYS A 163 -16.42 -7.81 -0.91
CA LYS A 163 -17.85 -7.98 -1.22
C LYS A 163 -18.11 -7.88 -2.72
N LEU A 164 -17.49 -6.89 -3.39
CA LEU A 164 -17.66 -6.69 -4.81
C LEU A 164 -17.11 -7.89 -5.61
N ILE A 165 -15.89 -8.34 -5.31
CA ILE A 165 -15.28 -9.50 -5.97
C ILE A 165 -16.08 -10.78 -5.71
N LYS A 166 -16.57 -10.98 -4.48
CA LYS A 166 -17.41 -12.14 -4.13
C LYS A 166 -18.75 -12.12 -4.86
N ASN A 167 -19.36 -10.95 -5.06
CA ASN A 167 -20.58 -10.84 -5.85
C ASN A 167 -20.32 -11.22 -7.32
N LEU A 168 -19.23 -10.72 -7.93
CA LEU A 168 -18.83 -11.12 -9.29
C LEU A 168 -18.58 -12.63 -9.40
N ARG A 169 -17.90 -13.22 -8.41
CA ARG A 169 -17.67 -14.68 -8.35
C ARG A 169 -18.98 -15.45 -8.24
N GLN A 170 -19.93 -14.98 -7.43
CA GLN A 170 -21.24 -15.62 -7.28
C GLN A 170 -22.03 -15.57 -8.59
N ASP A 171 -22.04 -14.41 -9.26
CA ASP A 171 -22.66 -14.21 -10.56
C ASP A 171 -22.13 -15.18 -11.64
N ILE A 172 -20.80 -15.40 -11.66
CA ILE A 172 -20.18 -16.38 -12.55
C ILE A 172 -20.56 -17.81 -12.12
N LEU A 173 -20.48 -18.13 -10.82
CA LEU A 173 -20.76 -19.48 -10.31
C LEU A 173 -22.20 -19.92 -10.61
N ASP A 174 -23.17 -19.03 -10.37
CA ASP A 174 -24.59 -19.30 -10.65
C ASP A 174 -24.81 -19.56 -12.16
N THR A 175 -24.07 -18.84 -13.00
CA THR A 175 -24.11 -19.02 -14.46
C THR A 175 -23.48 -20.35 -14.88
N LEU A 176 -22.31 -20.70 -14.34
CA LEU A 176 -21.65 -21.98 -14.59
C LEU A 176 -22.55 -23.15 -14.17
N ALA A 177 -23.18 -23.06 -13.00
CA ALA A 177 -24.09 -24.10 -12.51
C ALA A 177 -25.31 -24.29 -13.43
N GLN A 178 -25.86 -23.20 -13.99
CA GLN A 178 -26.97 -23.27 -14.93
C GLN A 178 -26.55 -23.87 -16.28
N VAL A 179 -25.35 -23.53 -16.75
CA VAL A 179 -24.76 -24.06 -17.99
C VAL A 179 -24.47 -25.55 -17.87
N GLU A 180 -23.87 -26.00 -16.75
CA GLU A 180 -23.50 -27.41 -16.50
C GLU A 180 -24.73 -28.33 -16.59
N VAL A 181 -25.84 -27.95 -15.93
CA VAL A 181 -27.08 -28.76 -15.94
C VAL A 181 -27.63 -28.93 -17.36
N ASN A 182 -27.50 -27.90 -18.19
CA ASN A 182 -27.99 -27.92 -19.57
C ASN A 182 -27.09 -28.76 -20.50
N ILE A 183 -25.79 -28.83 -20.21
CA ILE A 183 -24.82 -29.68 -20.94
C ILE A 183 -25.03 -31.16 -20.59
N ASP A 184 -25.24 -31.48 -19.31
CA ASP A 184 -25.43 -32.86 -18.84
C ASP A 184 -26.77 -33.47 -19.28
N TYR A 185 -27.81 -32.64 -19.44
CA TYR A 185 -29.17 -33.08 -19.80
C TYR A 185 -29.74 -32.28 -21.00
N PRO A 186 -29.22 -32.48 -22.22
CA PRO A 186 -29.72 -31.82 -23.41
C PRO A 186 -31.04 -32.48 -23.87
N GLU A 187 -32.14 -32.15 -23.20
CA GLU A 187 -33.46 -32.74 -23.53
C GLU A 187 -34.13 -32.06 -24.74
N TYR A 188 -33.66 -30.88 -25.20
CA TYR A 188 -34.22 -30.11 -26.33
C TYR A 188 -33.18 -29.23 -27.05
N ASP A 189 -33.25 -29.12 -28.39
CA ASP A 189 -32.35 -28.28 -29.22
C ASP A 189 -32.37 -26.78 -28.86
N ASP A 190 -33.46 -26.28 -28.26
CA ASP A 190 -33.59 -24.88 -27.83
C ASP A 190 -32.73 -24.54 -26.58
N VAL A 191 -32.17 -25.56 -25.91
CA VAL A 191 -31.39 -25.40 -24.68
C VAL A 191 -29.99 -24.84 -24.97
N GLU A 192 -29.33 -25.24 -26.07
CA GLU A 192 -28.00 -24.75 -26.42
C GLU A 192 -27.97 -23.25 -26.72
N THR A 193 -28.97 -22.78 -27.47
CA THR A 193 -29.08 -21.34 -27.81
C THR A 193 -29.41 -20.48 -26.60
N MET A 194 -30.25 -20.97 -25.68
CA MET A 194 -30.51 -20.33 -24.39
C MET A 194 -29.24 -20.26 -23.53
N THR A 195 -28.50 -21.36 -23.43
CA THR A 195 -27.29 -21.48 -22.61
C THR A 195 -26.20 -20.52 -23.09
N THR A 196 -25.97 -20.47 -24.40
CA THR A 196 -25.03 -19.54 -25.05
C THR A 196 -25.38 -18.08 -24.76
N LYS A 197 -26.68 -17.75 -24.80
CA LYS A 197 -27.17 -16.40 -24.52
C LYS A 197 -26.93 -15.99 -23.06
N ILE A 198 -27.23 -16.87 -22.11
CA ILE A 198 -27.01 -16.63 -20.68
C ILE A 198 -25.53 -16.38 -20.40
N LEU A 199 -24.65 -17.24 -20.93
CA LEU A 199 -23.21 -17.10 -20.75
C LEU A 199 -22.69 -15.77 -21.34
N LYS A 200 -23.14 -15.40 -22.54
CA LYS A 200 -22.77 -14.15 -23.20
C LYS A 200 -23.22 -12.91 -22.41
N GLU A 201 -24.48 -12.90 -21.97
CA GLU A 201 -25.05 -11.79 -21.19
C GLU A 201 -24.25 -11.59 -19.90
N LYS A 202 -24.00 -12.67 -19.16
CA LYS A 202 -23.26 -12.58 -17.91
C LYS A 202 -21.80 -12.20 -18.10
N ALA A 203 -21.12 -12.78 -19.09
CA ALA A 203 -19.73 -12.43 -19.39
C ALA A 203 -19.59 -10.94 -19.73
N THR A 204 -20.56 -10.39 -20.49
CA THR A 204 -20.60 -8.96 -20.81
C THR A 204 -20.79 -8.08 -19.57
N GLU A 205 -21.74 -8.45 -18.69
CA GLU A 205 -22.00 -7.73 -17.43
C GLU A 205 -20.78 -7.71 -16.51
N VAL A 206 -20.21 -8.88 -16.22
CA VAL A 206 -19.07 -9.02 -15.31
C VAL A 206 -17.86 -8.28 -15.87
N LYS A 207 -17.60 -8.42 -17.18
CA LYS A 207 -16.49 -7.72 -17.85
C LYS A 207 -16.64 -6.20 -17.72
N ALA A 208 -17.84 -5.65 -17.92
CA ALA A 208 -18.08 -4.22 -17.78
C ALA A 208 -17.85 -3.71 -16.34
N GLN A 209 -18.22 -4.51 -15.33
CA GLN A 209 -17.93 -4.19 -13.94
C GLN A 209 -16.42 -4.21 -13.63
N ILE A 210 -15.69 -5.19 -14.17
CA ILE A 210 -14.23 -5.26 -14.03
C ILE A 210 -13.56 -4.06 -14.72
N GLU A 211 -14.03 -3.67 -15.91
CA GLU A 211 -13.53 -2.49 -16.62
C GLU A 211 -13.74 -1.21 -15.80
N GLU A 212 -14.88 -1.06 -15.13
CA GLU A 212 -15.13 0.06 -14.21
C GLU A 212 -14.14 0.09 -13.04
N LEU A 213 -13.85 -1.05 -12.42
CA LEU A 213 -12.84 -1.10 -11.35
C LEU A 213 -11.46 -0.70 -11.87
N LEU A 214 -11.06 -1.23 -13.04
CA LEU A 214 -9.77 -0.98 -13.66
C LEU A 214 -9.59 0.50 -14.03
N ARG A 215 -10.66 1.28 -14.27
CA ARG A 215 -10.57 2.73 -14.47
C ARG A 215 -9.95 3.45 -13.26
N THR A 216 -10.10 2.91 -12.05
CA THR A 216 -9.56 3.49 -10.81
C THR A 216 -8.12 3.10 -10.49
N ALA A 217 -7.56 2.11 -11.20
CA ALA A 217 -6.28 1.47 -10.88
C ALA A 217 -5.09 2.43 -10.85
N ASN A 218 -5.01 3.35 -11.84
CA ASN A 218 -3.90 4.30 -11.93
C ASN A 218 -3.86 5.26 -10.74
N GLN A 219 -5.03 5.78 -10.34
CA GLN A 219 -5.13 6.69 -9.19
C GLN A 219 -4.86 5.94 -7.89
N GLY A 220 -5.43 4.75 -7.70
CA GLY A 220 -5.21 3.95 -6.49
C GLY A 220 -3.75 3.53 -6.33
N LYS A 221 -3.06 3.15 -7.41
CA LYS A 221 -1.62 2.86 -7.37
C LYS A 221 -0.80 4.07 -6.90
N ILE A 222 -1.09 5.26 -7.42
CA ILE A 222 -0.38 6.48 -7.02
C ILE A 222 -0.70 6.84 -5.56
N MET A 223 -1.93 6.66 -5.09
CA MET A 223 -2.26 6.86 -3.67
C MET A 223 -1.49 5.93 -2.73
N ARG A 224 -1.18 4.71 -3.19
CA ARG A 224 -0.43 3.71 -2.42
C ARG A 224 1.08 3.95 -2.46
N ASP A 225 1.63 4.07 -3.67
CA ASP A 225 3.08 4.05 -3.90
C ASP A 225 3.70 5.46 -3.90
N GLY A 226 2.87 6.49 -4.10
CA GLY A 226 3.27 7.86 -4.35
C GLY A 226 3.45 8.18 -5.83
N LEU A 227 3.28 9.46 -6.19
CA LEU A 227 3.58 10.00 -7.51
C LEU A 227 5.07 10.29 -7.59
N ALA A 228 5.81 9.50 -8.37
CA ALA A 228 7.24 9.70 -8.53
C ALA A 228 7.50 11.08 -9.16
N THR A 229 8.06 12.00 -8.39
CA THR A 229 8.20 13.41 -8.76
C THR A 229 9.66 13.83 -8.77
N ALA A 230 10.12 14.37 -9.89
CA ALA A 230 11.47 14.93 -10.03
C ALA A 230 11.43 16.46 -10.07
N ILE A 231 12.24 17.11 -9.23
CA ILE A 231 12.44 18.58 -9.26
C ILE A 231 13.74 18.85 -10.01
N VAL A 232 13.64 19.43 -11.20
CA VAL A 232 14.78 19.68 -12.10
C VAL A 232 14.92 21.16 -12.42
N GLY A 233 16.15 21.55 -12.76
CA GLY A 233 16.52 22.94 -13.01
C GLY A 233 18.03 23.11 -12.84
N ARG A 234 18.59 24.20 -13.38
CA ARG A 234 20.02 24.50 -13.22
C ARG A 234 20.38 24.88 -11.76
N PRO A 235 21.67 24.99 -11.40
CA PRO A 235 22.10 25.55 -10.12
C PRO A 235 21.42 26.89 -9.78
N ASN A 236 21.14 27.11 -8.49
CA ASN A 236 20.62 28.38 -7.95
C ASN A 236 19.24 28.85 -8.45
N VAL A 237 18.44 28.03 -9.17
CA VAL A 237 17.05 28.41 -9.54
C VAL A 237 16.04 28.31 -8.40
N GLY A 238 16.45 27.81 -7.23
CA GLY A 238 15.60 27.63 -6.06
C GLY A 238 15.02 26.22 -5.88
N LYS A 239 15.65 25.18 -6.46
CA LYS A 239 15.27 23.77 -6.24
C LYS A 239 15.26 23.38 -4.76
N SER A 240 16.35 23.66 -4.05
CA SER A 240 16.46 23.35 -2.61
C SER A 240 15.49 24.16 -1.77
N SER A 241 15.21 25.41 -2.17
CA SER A 241 14.18 26.23 -1.51
C SER A 241 12.80 25.60 -1.66
N LEU A 242 12.43 25.15 -2.88
CA LEU A 242 11.14 24.51 -3.13
C LEU A 242 11.04 23.16 -2.40
N LEU A 243 12.11 22.35 -2.45
CA LEU A 243 12.17 21.08 -1.72
C LEU A 243 11.96 21.31 -0.21
N ASN A 244 12.66 22.26 0.38
CA ASN A 244 12.49 22.58 1.80
C ASN A 244 11.09 23.09 2.11
N TYR A 245 10.51 23.95 1.25
CA TYR A 245 9.12 24.38 1.41
C TYR A 245 8.16 23.18 1.47
N LEU A 246 8.25 22.29 0.47
CA LEU A 246 7.43 21.08 0.38
C LEU A 246 7.62 20.14 1.58
N LEU A 247 8.84 20.04 2.12
CA LEU A 247 9.13 19.23 3.31
C LEU A 247 8.65 19.86 4.62
N HIS A 248 8.48 21.18 4.67
CA HIS A 248 8.17 21.91 5.91
C HIS A 248 6.68 22.17 6.12
N GLU A 249 5.88 22.37 5.07
CA GLU A 249 4.45 22.68 5.21
C GLU A 249 3.57 21.45 5.46
N ASP A 250 3.93 20.28 4.92
CA ASP A 250 3.13 19.07 5.05
C ASP A 250 3.97 17.90 5.56
N LYS A 251 4.26 17.94 6.87
CA LYS A 251 4.61 16.71 7.61
C LYS A 251 3.40 15.75 7.59
N ALA A 252 3.21 15.02 6.50
CA ALA A 252 2.84 13.63 6.65
C ALA A 252 3.93 13.01 7.52
N ILE A 253 3.57 12.47 8.67
CA ILE A 253 4.52 11.93 9.65
C ILE A 253 5.30 10.79 8.96
N VAL A 254 6.43 11.13 8.33
CA VAL A 254 7.43 10.15 7.93
C VAL A 254 8.16 9.84 9.23
N THR A 255 7.76 8.75 9.87
CA THR A 255 8.54 8.21 10.98
C THR A 255 9.92 7.87 10.44
N ASP A 256 10.95 8.47 11.03
CA ASP A 256 12.29 7.93 11.01
C ASP A 256 12.23 6.53 11.63
N VAL A 257 12.03 5.48 10.81
CA VAL A 257 12.27 4.12 11.29
C VAL A 257 13.78 3.97 11.31
N ALA A 258 14.38 4.37 12.44
CA ALA A 258 15.80 4.17 12.70
C ALA A 258 16.12 2.67 12.51
N GLY A 259 16.90 2.35 11.47
CA GLY A 259 17.37 0.98 11.23
C GLY A 259 17.09 0.39 9.85
N THR A 260 16.42 1.07 8.92
CA THR A 260 16.39 0.58 7.53
C THR A 260 17.73 0.88 6.85
N THR A 261 18.43 -0.18 6.50
CA THR A 261 19.77 -0.19 5.91
C THR A 261 19.90 0.75 4.70
N ARG A 262 20.93 1.62 4.73
CA ARG A 262 21.79 2.18 3.65
C ARG A 262 21.22 2.61 2.29
N ASP A 263 19.93 2.45 2.04
CA ASP A 263 19.25 2.84 0.82
C ASP A 263 18.56 4.19 1.02
N VAL A 264 18.62 5.00 -0.02
CA VAL A 264 18.12 6.37 -0.15
C VAL A 264 16.87 6.60 0.70
N ILE A 265 16.93 7.53 1.66
CA ILE A 265 15.75 8.01 2.39
C ILE A 265 14.76 8.51 1.34
N GLU A 266 13.75 7.71 1.03
CA GLU A 266 12.69 8.09 0.10
C GLU A 266 11.80 9.12 0.81
N GLU A 267 11.80 10.36 0.30
CA GLU A 267 11.06 11.46 0.90
C GLU A 267 9.67 11.54 0.27
N TYR A 268 8.66 11.36 1.12
CA TYR A 268 7.25 11.54 0.76
C TYR A 268 6.77 12.90 1.24
N VAL A 269 6.06 13.62 0.38
CA VAL A 269 5.38 14.87 0.70
C VAL A 269 3.90 14.71 0.38
N ASN A 270 3.02 15.14 1.28
CA ASN A 270 1.59 15.25 0.95
C ASN A 270 1.36 16.62 0.31
N ILE A 271 0.72 16.67 -0.86
CA ILE A 271 0.23 17.93 -1.45
C ILE A 271 -1.24 17.75 -1.74
N ARG A 272 -2.12 18.38 -0.94
CA ARG A 272 -3.58 18.32 -1.13
C ARG A 272 -4.11 16.90 -1.37
N ASP A 273 -3.72 15.97 -0.50
CA ASP A 273 -4.01 14.53 -0.56
C ASP A 273 -3.29 13.71 -1.66
N VAL A 274 -2.38 14.33 -2.41
CA VAL A 274 -1.51 13.64 -3.38
C VAL A 274 -0.16 13.30 -2.72
N PRO A 275 0.16 12.01 -2.50
CA PRO A 275 1.47 11.64 -2.00
C PRO A 275 2.51 11.79 -3.12
N LEU A 276 3.41 12.76 -3.01
CA LEU A 276 4.56 12.89 -3.91
C LEU A 276 5.74 12.10 -3.35
N LYS A 277 6.30 11.21 -4.18
CA LYS A 277 7.55 10.51 -3.89
C LYS A 277 8.69 11.25 -4.59
N LEU A 278 9.49 11.99 -3.84
CA LEU A 278 10.57 12.80 -4.41
C LEU A 278 11.73 11.90 -4.86
N VAL A 279 12.04 11.91 -6.15
CA VAL A 279 13.08 11.07 -6.75
C VAL A 279 14.42 11.82 -6.75
N ASP A 280 15.47 11.18 -6.20
CA ASP A 280 16.87 11.65 -6.24
C ASP A 280 17.14 12.95 -5.42
N THR A 281 16.66 13.00 -4.16
CA THR A 281 16.84 14.13 -3.22
C THR A 281 18.23 14.23 -2.58
N ALA A 282 19.04 13.17 -2.64
CA ALA A 282 20.40 13.16 -2.07
C ALA A 282 21.29 14.28 -2.65
N GLY A 283 21.12 14.60 -3.94
CA GLY A 283 21.80 15.73 -4.59
C GLY A 283 21.30 17.12 -4.17
N ILE A 284 20.16 17.22 -3.47
CA ILE A 284 19.55 18.47 -3.01
C ILE A 284 19.91 18.74 -1.53
N ARG A 285 20.13 17.69 -0.72
CA ARG A 285 20.57 17.79 0.69
C ARG A 285 22.10 17.90 0.87
N ASP A 286 22.90 17.25 0.03
CA ASP A 286 24.38 17.21 0.20
C ASP A 286 25.13 18.48 -0.26
N THR A 287 24.45 19.49 -0.79
CA THR A 287 25.12 20.70 -1.30
C THR A 287 25.25 21.81 -0.25
N GLU A 288 26.14 21.59 0.73
CA GLU A 288 26.98 22.68 1.26
C GLU A 288 28.45 22.57 0.83
N ASP A 289 28.91 21.45 0.23
CA ASP A 289 30.30 21.34 -0.20
C ASP A 289 30.52 20.60 -1.52
N LYS A 290 31.11 21.32 -2.48
CA LYS A 290 31.88 20.87 -3.65
C LYS A 290 31.52 19.50 -4.26
N VAL A 291 30.57 19.45 -5.20
CA VAL A 291 30.72 18.88 -6.59
C VAL A 291 29.39 19.14 -7.35
N GLU A 292 29.25 20.34 -7.93
CA GLU A 292 28.19 20.68 -8.91
C GLU A 292 28.60 20.31 -10.35
N LYS A 293 29.15 19.11 -10.57
CA LYS A 293 29.61 18.64 -11.90
C LYS A 293 28.91 17.40 -12.46
N ILE A 294 27.87 16.90 -11.79
CA ILE A 294 27.11 15.69 -12.19
C ILE A 294 25.68 16.07 -12.71
N GLY A 295 25.40 17.37 -12.88
CA GLY A 295 24.04 17.95 -12.94
C GLY A 295 23.14 17.60 -14.14
N VAL A 296 23.64 16.96 -15.21
CA VAL A 296 22.82 16.61 -16.38
C VAL A 296 22.44 15.13 -16.43
N GLU A 297 23.38 14.22 -16.16
CA GLU A 297 23.09 12.77 -16.18
C GLU A 297 22.20 12.34 -15.03
N ARG A 298 22.36 12.94 -13.84
CA ARG A 298 21.46 12.73 -12.70
C ARG A 298 20.05 13.25 -12.99
N SER A 299 19.93 14.47 -13.49
CA SER A 299 18.64 15.04 -13.92
C SER A 299 17.96 14.15 -14.96
N ARG A 300 18.70 13.60 -15.92
CA ARG A 300 18.16 12.66 -16.92
C ARG A 300 17.62 11.38 -16.28
N LYS A 301 18.37 10.74 -15.36
CA LYS A 301 17.91 9.54 -14.64
C LYS A 301 16.67 9.83 -13.79
N ALA A 302 16.60 10.99 -13.15
CA ALA A 302 15.44 11.40 -12.36
C ALA A 302 14.20 11.62 -13.26
N ILE A 303 14.36 12.29 -14.41
CA ILE A 303 13.29 12.50 -15.41
C ILE A 303 12.79 11.18 -15.99
N GLU A 304 13.69 10.22 -16.24
CA GLU A 304 13.32 8.90 -16.76
C GLU A 304 12.45 8.12 -15.77
N LYS A 305 12.75 8.20 -14.47
CA LYS A 305 12.03 7.51 -13.39
C LYS A 305 10.77 8.24 -12.89
N ALA A 306 10.60 9.51 -13.23
CA ALA A 306 9.50 10.32 -12.70
C ALA A 306 8.23 10.23 -13.56
N ASP A 307 7.10 10.13 -12.87
CA ASP A 307 5.75 10.26 -13.41
C ASP A 307 5.34 11.74 -13.56
N LEU A 308 5.91 12.62 -12.73
CA LEU A 308 5.74 14.07 -12.78
C LEU A 308 7.10 14.78 -12.73
N VAL A 309 7.33 15.73 -13.64
CA VAL A 309 8.55 16.55 -13.64
C VAL A 309 8.22 18.01 -13.32
N MET A 310 8.81 18.56 -12.27
CA MET A 310 8.73 19.98 -11.94
C MET A 310 9.98 20.68 -12.46
N VAL A 311 9.84 21.47 -13.52
CA VAL A 311 10.95 22.18 -14.17
C VAL A 311 11.02 23.61 -13.65
N LEU A 312 12.05 23.93 -12.87
CA LEU A 312 12.24 25.25 -12.28
C LEU A 312 13.18 26.10 -13.15
N LEU A 313 12.71 27.28 -13.49
CA LEU A 313 13.45 28.33 -14.21
C LEU A 313 13.54 29.58 -13.33
N ASN A 314 14.65 30.32 -13.40
CA ASN A 314 14.80 31.58 -12.69
C ASN A 314 14.30 32.75 -13.56
N ALA A 315 13.21 33.41 -13.15
CA ALA A 315 12.59 34.50 -13.90
C ALA A 315 13.45 35.77 -13.98
N SER A 316 14.40 35.95 -13.06
CA SER A 316 15.26 37.13 -12.95
C SER A 316 16.53 37.06 -13.81
N GLU A 317 16.67 36.00 -14.61
CA GLU A 317 17.80 35.77 -15.51
C GLU A 317 17.29 35.39 -16.91
N ALA A 318 18.10 35.59 -17.95
CA ALA A 318 17.77 35.13 -19.29
C ALA A 318 17.86 33.59 -19.36
N LEU A 319 17.09 32.97 -20.27
CA LEU A 319 17.18 31.53 -20.52
C LEU A 319 18.59 31.13 -20.92
N THR A 320 19.15 30.15 -20.23
CA THR A 320 20.47 29.58 -20.55
C THR A 320 20.34 28.39 -21.52
N SER A 321 21.46 27.92 -22.08
CA SER A 321 21.45 26.71 -22.92
C SER A 321 21.04 25.46 -22.14
N GLU A 322 21.37 25.40 -20.85
CA GLU A 322 20.97 24.32 -19.94
C GLU A 322 19.46 24.31 -19.70
N ASP A 323 18.85 25.48 -19.47
CA ASP A 323 17.39 25.62 -19.32
C ASP A 323 16.66 25.12 -20.58
N ARG A 324 17.15 25.51 -21.78
CA ARG A 324 16.60 25.06 -23.06
C ARG A 324 16.70 23.53 -23.22
N ARG A 325 17.84 22.95 -22.84
CA ARG A 325 18.05 21.50 -22.89
C ARG A 325 17.14 20.74 -21.92
N LEU A 326 16.90 21.27 -20.72
CA LEU A 326 15.97 20.65 -19.76
C LEU A 326 14.52 20.71 -20.27
N LEU A 327 14.12 21.82 -20.89
CA LEU A 327 12.82 21.94 -21.53
C LEU A 327 12.67 20.98 -22.72
N GLU A 328 13.73 20.74 -23.50
CA GLU A 328 13.71 19.75 -24.56
C GLU A 328 13.64 18.31 -24.01
N LEU A 329 14.47 17.98 -23.01
CA LEU A 329 14.53 16.65 -22.40
C LEU A 329 13.23 16.23 -21.70
N THR A 330 12.45 17.20 -21.21
CA THR A 330 11.19 16.94 -20.49
C THR A 330 9.97 17.07 -21.40
N GLN A 331 10.15 17.36 -22.68
CA GLN A 331 9.06 17.43 -23.66
C GLN A 331 8.37 16.05 -23.79
N GLY A 332 7.04 16.04 -23.81
CA GLY A 332 6.24 14.80 -23.90
C GLY A 332 6.09 14.03 -22.58
N LYS A 333 6.75 14.45 -21.50
CA LYS A 333 6.48 13.98 -20.14
C LYS A 333 5.38 14.83 -19.50
N LYS A 334 4.70 14.28 -18.49
CA LYS A 334 3.81 15.05 -17.62
C LYS A 334 4.69 15.97 -16.77
N ARG A 335 4.62 17.29 -17.01
CA ARG A 335 5.48 18.27 -16.33
C ARG A 335 4.73 19.55 -15.95
N ILE A 336 5.27 20.26 -14.97
CA ILE A 336 4.87 21.60 -14.56
C ILE A 336 6.10 22.50 -14.72
N VAL A 337 5.98 23.58 -15.48
CA VAL A 337 7.06 24.55 -15.66
C VAL A 337 6.85 25.73 -14.72
N ILE A 338 7.82 25.97 -13.85
CA ILE A 338 7.76 26.92 -12.74
C ILE A 338 8.78 28.03 -12.97
N LEU A 339 8.30 29.26 -13.15
CA LEU A 339 9.09 30.49 -13.16
C LEU A 339 9.26 30.98 -11.72
N ASN A 340 10.40 30.65 -11.10
CA ASN A 340 10.71 31.03 -9.73
C ASN A 340 11.44 32.40 -9.66
N LYS A 341 11.50 32.97 -8.44
CA LYS A 341 12.13 34.26 -8.11
C LYS A 341 11.43 35.48 -8.72
N THR A 342 10.11 35.47 -8.73
CA THR A 342 9.29 36.60 -9.19
C THR A 342 9.35 37.82 -8.26
N ASP A 343 9.92 37.67 -7.06
CA ASP A 343 10.24 38.77 -6.14
C ASP A 343 11.35 39.69 -6.67
N LEU A 344 12.09 39.26 -7.69
CA LEU A 344 13.15 40.03 -8.34
C LEU A 344 12.72 40.52 -9.74
N PRO A 345 13.38 41.56 -10.30
CA PRO A 345 13.04 42.07 -11.63
C PRO A 345 13.17 40.99 -12.71
N ARG A 346 12.09 40.77 -13.46
CA ARG A 346 12.04 39.78 -14.55
C ARG A 346 13.03 40.14 -15.67
N LYS A 347 13.91 39.19 -16.03
CA LYS A 347 14.81 39.30 -17.18
C LYS A 347 14.63 38.20 -18.22
N ILE A 348 13.87 37.15 -17.88
CA ILE A 348 13.55 36.07 -18.81
C ILE A 348 12.63 36.58 -19.94
N ASP A 349 12.90 36.15 -21.19
CA ASP A 349 12.03 36.45 -22.32
C ASP A 349 10.83 35.49 -22.31
N MET A 350 9.67 36.01 -21.94
CA MET A 350 8.42 35.24 -21.90
C MET A 350 7.98 34.74 -23.28
N THR A 351 8.36 35.41 -24.36
CA THR A 351 8.04 34.99 -25.72
C THR A 351 8.79 33.71 -26.06
N GLU A 352 10.09 33.68 -25.73
CA GLU A 352 10.94 32.51 -25.90
C GLU A 352 10.48 31.34 -25.02
N VAL A 353 10.18 31.60 -23.74
CA VAL A 353 9.66 30.55 -22.83
C VAL A 353 8.37 29.94 -23.38
N LYS A 354 7.40 30.77 -23.78
CA LYS A 354 6.13 30.28 -24.34
C LYS A 354 6.31 29.49 -25.64
N GLN A 355 7.31 29.83 -26.47
CA GLN A 355 7.61 29.04 -27.66
C GLN A 355 8.17 27.66 -27.33
N LEU A 356 9.05 27.56 -26.33
CA LEU A 356 9.68 26.30 -25.91
C LEU A 356 8.73 25.39 -25.11
N VAL A 357 7.86 25.99 -24.30
CA VAL A 357 6.88 25.30 -23.46
C VAL A 357 5.59 24.98 -24.24
N GLY A 358 5.29 25.74 -25.28
CA GLY A 358 4.11 25.54 -26.12
C GLY A 358 2.81 25.94 -25.41
N GLY A 359 1.80 25.07 -25.46
CA GLY A 359 0.50 25.27 -24.82
C GLY A 359 0.42 24.77 -23.37
N GLU A 360 1.54 24.34 -22.79
CA GLU A 360 1.58 23.85 -21.41
C GLU A 360 1.47 25.01 -20.40
N GLU A 361 0.95 24.69 -19.21
CA GLU A 361 0.67 25.68 -18.18
C GLU A 361 1.97 26.13 -17.47
N LEU A 362 2.17 27.44 -17.40
CA LEU A 362 3.33 28.10 -16.80
C LEU A 362 2.93 28.72 -15.47
N LEU A 363 3.56 28.28 -14.39
CA LEU A 363 3.34 28.84 -13.06
C LEU A 363 4.43 29.84 -12.68
N SER A 364 4.04 30.87 -11.96
CA SER A 364 4.95 31.91 -11.48
C SER A 364 5.00 31.84 -9.96
N THR A 365 6.20 31.72 -9.39
CA THR A 365 6.37 31.54 -7.94
C THR A 365 7.50 32.42 -7.39
N SER A 366 7.36 32.79 -6.14
CA SER A 366 8.48 33.18 -5.30
C SER A 366 8.47 32.29 -4.07
N VAL A 367 9.31 31.24 -4.09
CA VAL A 367 9.44 30.34 -2.94
C VAL A 367 9.90 31.11 -1.68
N LEU A 368 10.68 32.18 -1.85
CA LEU A 368 11.13 33.01 -0.73
C LEU A 368 9.99 33.80 -0.07
N LYS A 369 8.96 34.16 -0.84
CA LYS A 369 7.80 34.95 -0.37
C LYS A 369 6.56 34.10 -0.13
N ASN A 370 6.65 32.78 -0.33
CA ASN A 370 5.53 31.86 -0.39
C ASN A 370 4.43 32.31 -1.35
N ASP A 371 4.82 32.92 -2.48
CA ASP A 371 3.89 33.43 -3.50
C ASP A 371 3.77 32.46 -4.67
N GLY A 372 2.55 32.20 -5.14
CA GLY A 372 2.23 31.24 -6.21
C GLY A 372 2.38 29.76 -5.85
N LEU A 373 2.67 29.43 -4.58
CA LEU A 373 2.81 28.04 -4.12
C LEU A 373 1.46 27.33 -3.98
N ASP A 374 0.43 28.02 -3.50
CA ASP A 374 -0.95 27.50 -3.47
C ASP A 374 -1.44 27.08 -4.87
N GLU A 375 -1.13 27.89 -5.89
CA GLU A 375 -1.49 27.60 -7.28
C GLU A 375 -0.74 26.36 -7.79
N LEU A 376 0.52 26.19 -7.39
CA LEU A 376 1.31 25.00 -7.71
C LEU A 376 0.68 23.74 -7.11
N GLU A 377 0.30 23.78 -5.84
CA GLU A 377 -0.36 22.66 -5.20
C GLU A 377 -1.72 22.33 -5.83
N GLU A 378 -2.52 23.35 -6.15
CA GLU A 378 -3.81 23.17 -6.81
C GLU A 378 -3.64 22.53 -8.19
N GLN A 379 -2.61 22.93 -8.95
CA GLN A 379 -2.30 22.31 -10.23
C GLN A 379 -1.85 20.86 -10.10
N ILE A 380 -1.01 20.54 -9.11
CA ILE A 380 -0.61 19.15 -8.84
C ILE A 380 -1.85 18.31 -8.53
N ALA A 381 -2.73 18.80 -7.64
CA ALA A 381 -3.98 18.13 -7.30
C ALA A 381 -4.90 17.96 -8.51
N LYS A 382 -5.10 19.01 -9.31
CA LYS A 382 -5.94 18.98 -10.52
C LYS A 382 -5.39 18.01 -11.57
N MET A 383 -4.09 18.01 -11.81
CA MET A 383 -3.45 17.07 -12.74
C MET A 383 -3.58 15.61 -12.28
N PHE A 384 -3.77 15.37 -10.98
CA PHE A 384 -3.92 14.03 -10.43
C PHE A 384 -5.38 13.56 -10.37
N PHE A 385 -6.28 14.43 -9.91
CA PHE A 385 -7.70 14.11 -9.72
C PHE A 385 -8.58 14.36 -10.95
N ASN A 386 -8.07 14.98 -12.02
CA ASN A 386 -8.84 15.15 -13.26
C ASN A 386 -9.27 13.79 -13.84
N GLY A 387 -10.58 13.63 -14.09
CA GLY A 387 -11.18 12.49 -14.79
C GLY A 387 -11.94 11.50 -13.93
N ILE A 388 -11.92 11.62 -12.61
CA ILE A 388 -12.80 10.88 -11.70
C ILE A 388 -13.28 11.88 -10.66
N GLU A 389 -14.54 12.31 -10.78
CA GLU A 389 -15.19 13.15 -9.77
C GLU A 389 -15.08 12.48 -8.39
N ASN A 390 -15.12 13.30 -7.34
CA ASN A 390 -15.13 12.89 -5.93
C ASN A 390 -16.35 12.00 -5.57
N SER A 391 -16.53 10.84 -6.21
CA SER A 391 -17.39 9.79 -5.68
C SER A 391 -16.63 9.12 -4.55
N GLN A 392 -16.88 9.59 -3.33
CA GLN A 392 -16.49 8.89 -2.10
C GLN A 392 -17.00 7.44 -2.03
N THR A 393 -17.87 7.04 -2.97
CA THR A 393 -18.51 5.74 -3.13
C THR A 393 -17.79 4.77 -4.08
N THR A 394 -16.84 5.19 -4.91
CA THR A 394 -16.19 4.25 -5.85
C THR A 394 -15.05 3.50 -5.14
N VAL A 395 -15.11 2.16 -5.16
CA VAL A 395 -14.02 1.31 -4.66
C VAL A 395 -12.78 1.53 -5.53
N MET A 396 -11.67 1.92 -4.91
CA MET A 396 -10.40 2.11 -5.62
C MET A 396 -9.53 0.86 -5.57
N LEU A 397 -8.93 0.50 -6.71
CA LEU A 397 -7.91 -0.53 -6.81
C LEU A 397 -6.51 0.04 -6.55
N THR A 398 -5.87 -0.40 -5.48
CA THR A 398 -4.55 0.08 -5.05
C THR A 398 -3.42 -0.90 -5.38
N ASN A 399 -3.69 -2.21 -5.32
CA ASN A 399 -2.65 -3.23 -5.45
C ASN A 399 -2.45 -3.69 -6.91
N SER A 400 -1.19 -3.68 -7.36
CA SER A 400 -0.80 -4.20 -8.68
C SER A 400 -1.15 -5.68 -8.88
N ARG A 401 -1.17 -6.49 -7.81
CA ARG A 401 -1.63 -7.89 -7.85
C ARG A 401 -3.10 -7.98 -8.27
N HIS A 402 -3.97 -7.23 -7.60
CA HIS A 402 -5.41 -7.20 -7.94
C HIS A 402 -5.63 -6.70 -9.36
N ILE A 403 -4.89 -5.68 -9.78
CA ILE A 403 -4.97 -5.12 -11.14
C ILE A 403 -4.59 -6.19 -12.18
N ALA A 404 -3.50 -6.93 -11.96
CA ALA A 404 -3.08 -8.01 -12.85
C ALA A 404 -4.13 -9.12 -12.94
N LEU A 405 -4.67 -9.57 -11.80
CA LEU A 405 -5.72 -10.59 -11.74
C LEU A 405 -7.02 -10.16 -12.44
N LEU A 406 -7.43 -8.90 -12.25
CA LEU A 406 -8.58 -8.34 -12.94
C LEU A 406 -8.35 -8.21 -14.45
N HIS A 407 -7.12 -7.92 -14.89
CA HIS A 407 -6.79 -7.98 -16.32
C HIS A 407 -6.91 -9.39 -16.88
N ARG A 408 -6.37 -10.41 -16.19
CA ARG A 408 -6.50 -11.81 -16.62
C ARG A 408 -7.97 -12.23 -16.69
N ALA A 409 -8.75 -11.98 -15.63
CA ALA A 409 -10.18 -12.28 -15.61
C ALA A 409 -10.94 -11.56 -16.74
N LYS A 410 -10.62 -10.30 -17.02
CA LYS A 410 -11.22 -9.55 -18.14
C LYS A 410 -10.87 -10.18 -19.49
N ASP A 411 -9.63 -10.62 -19.66
CA ASP A 411 -9.16 -11.23 -20.90
C ASP A 411 -9.82 -12.61 -21.09
N SER A 412 -9.95 -13.43 -20.04
CA SER A 412 -10.70 -14.69 -20.09
C SER A 412 -12.18 -14.47 -20.42
N LEU A 413 -12.83 -13.46 -19.82
CA LEU A 413 -14.20 -13.07 -20.18
C LEU A 413 -14.32 -12.60 -21.64
N GLN A 414 -13.28 -11.97 -22.19
CA GLN A 414 -13.25 -11.63 -23.61
C GLN A 414 -13.15 -12.88 -24.48
N SER A 415 -12.33 -13.87 -24.09
CA SER A 415 -12.23 -15.16 -24.78
C SER A 415 -13.56 -15.91 -24.82
N VAL A 416 -14.36 -15.86 -23.73
CA VAL A 416 -15.75 -16.38 -23.72
C VAL A 416 -16.59 -15.72 -24.81
N LEU A 417 -16.56 -14.38 -24.90
CA LEU A 417 -17.36 -13.63 -25.88
C LEU A 417 -16.93 -13.93 -27.32
N ASP A 418 -15.63 -13.98 -27.58
CA ASP A 418 -15.05 -14.27 -28.90
C ASP A 418 -15.33 -15.71 -29.33
N GLY A 419 -15.26 -16.67 -28.39
CA GLY A 419 -15.60 -18.07 -28.61
C GLY A 419 -17.06 -18.25 -29.02
N ILE A 420 -17.97 -17.60 -28.29
CA ILE A 420 -19.41 -17.60 -28.60
C ILE A 420 -19.67 -16.99 -29.98
N GLU A 421 -19.03 -15.85 -30.32
CA GLU A 421 -19.20 -15.21 -31.63
C GLU A 421 -18.67 -16.07 -32.78
N SER A 422 -17.62 -16.85 -32.52
CA SER A 422 -17.03 -17.78 -33.48
C SER A 422 -17.82 -19.09 -33.63
N GLY A 423 -18.91 -19.27 -32.89
CA GLY A 423 -19.72 -20.49 -32.91
C GLY A 423 -19.05 -21.69 -32.23
N MET A 424 -18.18 -21.43 -31.25
CA MET A 424 -17.54 -22.49 -30.46
C MET A 424 -18.58 -23.19 -29.56
N PRO A 425 -18.44 -24.52 -29.33
CA PRO A 425 -19.26 -25.23 -28.34
C PRO A 425 -19.16 -24.61 -26.95
N VAL A 426 -20.29 -24.56 -26.24
CA VAL A 426 -20.41 -23.91 -24.92
C VAL A 426 -19.44 -24.51 -23.90
N ASP A 427 -19.22 -25.83 -23.92
CA ASP A 427 -18.31 -26.55 -23.03
C ASP A 427 -16.87 -26.00 -23.08
N LEU A 428 -16.43 -25.52 -24.25
CA LEU A 428 -15.11 -24.91 -24.40
C LEU A 428 -15.09 -23.48 -23.85
N CYS A 429 -16.15 -22.70 -24.09
CA CYS A 429 -16.29 -21.36 -23.53
C CYS A 429 -16.41 -21.38 -22.00
N GLN A 430 -16.93 -22.47 -21.42
CA GLN A 430 -17.03 -22.64 -19.97
C GLN A 430 -15.66 -22.68 -19.28
N ILE A 431 -14.62 -23.18 -19.96
CA ILE A 431 -13.25 -23.24 -19.45
C ILE A 431 -12.76 -21.81 -19.17
N ASP A 432 -12.88 -20.90 -20.15
CA ASP A 432 -12.47 -19.50 -19.99
C ASP A 432 -13.30 -18.76 -18.92
N MET A 433 -14.59 -19.10 -18.79
CA MET A 433 -15.45 -18.55 -17.73
C MET A 433 -15.02 -19.04 -16.33
N THR A 434 -14.53 -20.27 -16.23
CA THR A 434 -13.98 -20.86 -15.00
C THR A 434 -12.64 -20.22 -14.64
N ASP A 435 -11.77 -19.97 -15.62
CA ASP A 435 -10.51 -19.25 -15.42
C ASP A 435 -10.76 -17.83 -14.86
N ALA A 436 -11.76 -17.12 -15.39
CA ALA A 436 -12.17 -15.82 -14.86
C ALA A 436 -12.68 -15.92 -13.41
N TRP A 437 -13.43 -16.98 -13.09
CA TRP A 437 -13.86 -17.24 -11.72
C TRP A 437 -12.65 -17.43 -10.80
N ASP A 438 -11.73 -18.31 -11.15
CA ASP A 438 -10.53 -18.62 -10.36
C ASP A 438 -9.62 -17.39 -10.14
N ASP A 439 -9.38 -16.59 -11.18
CA ASP A 439 -8.60 -15.35 -11.09
C ASP A 439 -9.22 -14.37 -10.07
N LEU A 440 -10.54 -14.25 -10.06
CA LEU A 440 -11.24 -13.44 -9.05
C LEU A 440 -11.11 -14.05 -7.64
N GLY A 441 -11.02 -15.36 -7.52
CA GLY A 441 -10.84 -16.06 -6.23
C GLY A 441 -9.46 -15.88 -5.63
N GLU A 442 -8.46 -15.75 -6.49
CA GLU A 442 -7.09 -15.43 -6.07
C GLU A 442 -7.01 -14.03 -5.45
N ILE A 443 -7.87 -13.09 -5.85
CA ILE A 443 -7.92 -11.75 -5.25
C ILE A 443 -8.31 -11.83 -3.77
N THR A 444 -9.39 -12.54 -3.45
CA THR A 444 -9.91 -12.70 -2.07
C THR A 444 -9.15 -13.75 -1.27
N GLY A 445 -8.40 -14.63 -1.93
CA GLY A 445 -7.78 -15.79 -1.29
C GLY A 445 -8.79 -16.89 -1.01
N ASP A 446 -9.86 -16.99 -1.81
CA ASP A 446 -10.74 -18.17 -1.83
C ASP A 446 -10.11 -19.30 -2.68
N SER A 447 -9.29 -18.94 -3.67
CA SER A 447 -8.47 -19.84 -4.49
C SER A 447 -7.01 -19.38 -4.38
N TYR A 448 -6.16 -20.00 -3.54
CA TYR A 448 -4.76 -19.57 -3.37
C TYR A 448 -3.76 -20.72 -3.45
N GLN A 449 -2.52 -20.37 -3.81
CA GLN A 449 -1.35 -21.23 -3.70
C GLN A 449 -0.56 -20.87 -2.44
N ASP A 450 -0.01 -21.87 -1.73
CA ASP A 450 0.71 -21.66 -0.47
C ASP A 450 1.91 -20.70 -0.62
N GLU A 451 2.66 -20.79 -1.73
CA GLU A 451 3.81 -19.92 -1.99
C GLU A 451 3.43 -18.43 -2.10
N LEU A 452 2.23 -18.12 -2.60
CA LEU A 452 1.74 -16.75 -2.72
C LEU A 452 1.53 -16.12 -1.34
N LEU A 453 1.01 -16.90 -0.38
CA LEU A 453 0.79 -16.42 0.99
C LEU A 453 2.12 -16.06 1.64
N ASP A 454 3.13 -16.92 1.53
CA ASP A 454 4.45 -16.67 2.12
C ASP A 454 5.10 -15.41 1.52
N GLN A 455 5.02 -15.23 0.20
CA GLN A 455 5.54 -14.03 -0.45
C GLN A 455 4.80 -12.76 0.00
N LEU A 456 3.48 -12.80 0.15
CA LEU A 456 2.70 -11.64 0.62
C LEU A 456 3.02 -11.29 2.07
N PHE A 457 2.98 -12.28 2.96
CA PHE A 457 3.20 -12.04 4.38
C PHE A 457 4.65 -11.70 4.73
N SER A 458 5.63 -12.14 3.91
CA SER A 458 7.03 -11.73 4.09
C SER A 458 7.27 -10.21 3.97
N GLN A 459 6.38 -9.47 3.31
CA GLN A 459 6.47 -8.02 3.18
C GLN A 459 5.91 -7.24 4.39
N PHE A 460 5.28 -7.93 5.34
CA PHE A 460 4.75 -7.32 6.56
C PHE A 460 5.87 -7.06 7.58
N CYS A 461 5.58 -6.18 8.54
CA CYS A 461 6.46 -5.99 9.68
C CYS A 461 6.40 -7.20 10.62
N LEU A 462 7.49 -7.45 11.34
CA LEU A 462 7.47 -8.34 12.51
C LEU A 462 6.48 -7.80 13.56
N GLY A 463 5.71 -8.68 14.19
CA GLY A 463 4.71 -8.31 15.20
C GLY A 463 3.33 -7.93 14.65
N LYS A 464 3.10 -8.15 13.35
CA LYS A 464 1.80 -8.05 12.70
C LYS A 464 1.42 -9.29 11.94
#